data_AF-A0A9X1PT11-F1
#
_entry.id   AF-A0A9X1PT11-F1
#
_cell.length_a   1.000
_cell.length_b   1.000
_cell.length_c   1.000
_cell.angle_alpha   90.00
_cell.angle_beta   90.00
_cell.angle_gamma   90.00
#
_symmetry.space_group_name_H-M   'P 1'
#
loop_
_entity.id
_entity.type
_entity.pdbx_description
1 polymer ?
#
loop_
_entity_poly.entity_id
_entity_poly.type
_entity_poly.pdbx_seq_one_letter_code
_entity_poly.pdbx_strand_id
1 'polypeptide(L)'
;MSVVREGKDFVKHQADVARHFVGDRLQHLPGPSAGSVDDIAPGDGAIVHVAGKRCAVHRDEGGTVHAVSAKCTHLGCLVAFNRAERTWECPCHGSRFDPDGRVVQGPAVRPLERRDL
;
A
#
# COMPACT_ATOMS: atom_id res chain seq x y z
N MET A 1 10.90 -24.65 -42.21
CA MET A 1 10.52 -24.14 -40.88
C MET A 1 10.55 -22.62 -40.96
N SER A 2 9.40 -21.96 -40.77
CA SER A 2 9.19 -20.59 -41.26
C SER A 2 9.36 -19.56 -40.14
N VAL A 3 10.35 -18.67 -40.31
CA VAL A 3 10.66 -17.45 -39.52
C VAL A 3 9.42 -16.60 -39.20
N VAL A 4 8.38 -16.69 -40.02
CA VAL A 4 7.10 -15.99 -39.83
C VAL A 4 6.35 -16.48 -38.58
N ARG A 5 6.55 -17.74 -38.16
CA ARG A 5 5.92 -18.30 -36.95
C ARG A 5 6.58 -17.74 -35.69
N GLU A 6 7.91 -17.68 -35.68
CA GLU A 6 8.70 -17.13 -34.57
C GLU A 6 8.44 -15.64 -34.36
N GLY A 7 8.27 -14.86 -35.43
CA GLY A 7 7.92 -13.43 -35.30
C GLY A 7 6.55 -13.19 -34.65
N LYS A 8 5.55 -14.03 -34.95
CA LYS A 8 4.21 -13.95 -34.31
C LYS A 8 4.27 -14.38 -32.84
N ASP A 9 5.05 -15.42 -32.54
CA ASP A 9 5.21 -15.93 -31.19
C ASP A 9 6.00 -14.94 -30.31
N PHE A 10 7.00 -14.24 -30.88
CA PHE A 10 7.75 -13.18 -30.20
C PHE A 10 6.87 -11.96 -29.90
N VAL A 11 6.07 -11.47 -30.86
CA VAL A 11 5.15 -10.33 -30.63
C VAL A 11 4.09 -10.68 -29.59
N LYS A 12 3.57 -11.92 -29.60
CA LYS A 12 2.66 -12.40 -28.55
C LYS A 12 3.34 -12.41 -27.18
N HIS A 13 4.56 -12.93 -27.07
CA HIS A 13 5.32 -12.91 -25.82
C HIS A 13 5.59 -11.49 -25.31
N GLN A 14 5.95 -10.54 -26.18
CA GLN A 14 6.16 -9.15 -25.77
C GLN A 14 4.85 -8.50 -25.30
N ALA A 15 3.72 -8.81 -25.95
CA ALA A 15 2.41 -8.32 -25.53
C ALA A 15 1.98 -8.90 -24.17
N ASP A 16 2.25 -10.19 -23.93
CA ASP A 16 1.95 -10.83 -22.65
C ASP A 16 2.83 -10.28 -21.53
N VAL A 17 4.13 -10.04 -21.78
CA VAL A 17 5.01 -9.34 -20.84
C VAL A 17 4.45 -7.94 -20.53
N ALA A 18 4.06 -7.15 -21.54
CA ALA A 18 3.48 -5.83 -21.31
C ALA A 18 2.18 -5.89 -20.48
N ARG A 19 1.32 -6.88 -20.72
CA ARG A 19 0.11 -7.13 -19.91
C ARG A 19 0.44 -7.53 -18.49
N HIS A 20 1.46 -8.37 -18.29
CA HIS A 20 1.93 -8.75 -16.96
C HIS A 20 2.51 -7.56 -16.21
N PHE A 21 3.30 -6.69 -16.86
CA PHE A 21 3.83 -5.48 -16.23
C PHE A 21 2.75 -4.45 -15.87
N VAL A 22 1.73 -4.27 -16.73
CA VAL A 22 0.58 -3.40 -16.40
C VAL A 22 -0.28 -4.04 -15.31
N GLY A 23 -0.49 -5.36 -15.38
CA GLY A 23 -1.18 -6.17 -14.40
C GLY A 23 -0.55 -6.02 -13.03
N ASP A 24 0.74 -6.36 -12.89
CA ASP A 24 1.52 -6.25 -11.63
C ASP A 24 1.50 -4.84 -11.05
N ARG A 25 1.55 -3.82 -11.92
CA ARG A 25 1.52 -2.42 -11.49
C ARG A 25 0.16 -2.02 -10.92
N LEU A 26 -0.94 -2.64 -11.36
CA LEU A 26 -2.27 -2.49 -10.75
C LEU A 26 -2.36 -3.22 -9.40
N GLN A 27 -1.67 -4.35 -9.22
CA GLN A 27 -1.65 -5.11 -7.96
C GLN A 27 -0.78 -4.43 -6.88
N HIS A 28 0.21 -3.63 -7.31
CA HIS A 28 1.05 -2.81 -6.44
C HIS A 28 0.55 -1.37 -6.29
N LEU A 29 -0.66 -1.05 -6.78
CA LEU A 29 -1.30 0.19 -6.36
C LEU A 29 -1.60 0.09 -4.86
N PRO A 30 -1.35 1.16 -4.09
CA PRO A 30 -1.80 1.20 -2.70
C PRO A 30 -3.31 0.92 -2.70
N GLY A 31 -3.75 0.13 -1.71
CA GLY A 31 -5.16 -0.22 -1.51
C GLY A 31 -6.09 1.01 -1.54
N PRO A 32 -7.41 0.81 -1.60
CA PRO A 32 -8.39 1.86 -1.87
C PRO A 32 -8.09 3.12 -1.07
N SER A 33 -7.76 4.21 -1.76
CA SER A 33 -7.68 5.53 -1.16
C SER A 33 -9.10 5.98 -0.85
N ALA A 34 -9.50 5.94 0.42
CA ALA A 34 -10.77 6.49 0.84
C ALA A 34 -10.81 8.00 0.53
N GLY A 35 -11.98 8.51 0.12
CA GLY A 35 -12.17 9.93 -0.19
C GLY A 35 -12.05 10.81 1.07
N SER A 36 -12.43 10.26 2.22
CA SER A 36 -12.35 10.89 3.53
C SER A 36 -12.09 9.86 4.64
N VAL A 37 -11.82 10.36 5.85
CA VAL A 37 -11.67 9.53 7.07
C VAL A 37 -13.00 8.88 7.48
N ASP A 38 -14.12 9.51 7.15
CA ASP A 38 -15.46 9.05 7.52
C ASP A 38 -15.90 7.83 6.72
N ASP A 39 -15.31 7.63 5.53
CA ASP A 39 -15.59 6.47 4.66
C ASP A 39 -14.89 5.18 5.15
N ILE A 40 -14.01 5.27 6.14
CA ILE A 40 -13.25 4.12 6.66
C ILE A 40 -14.15 3.36 7.63
N ALA A 41 -14.52 2.13 7.26
CA ALA A 41 -15.31 1.24 8.11
C ALA A 41 -14.56 0.82 9.38
N PRO A 42 -15.26 0.52 10.49
CA PRO A 42 -14.65 -0.07 11.69
C PRO A 42 -13.85 -1.33 11.36
N GLY A 43 -12.66 -1.43 11.95
CA GLY A 43 -11.70 -2.50 11.71
C GLY A 43 -10.92 -2.38 10.41
N ASP A 44 -11.13 -1.35 9.60
CA ASP A 44 -10.44 -1.15 8.31
C ASP A 44 -9.45 0.02 8.34
N GLY A 45 -8.67 0.17 7.28
CA GLY A 45 -7.70 1.25 7.14
C GLY A 45 -7.43 1.65 5.70
N ALA A 46 -7.21 2.95 5.48
CA ALA A 46 -6.97 3.51 4.16
C ALA A 46 -5.94 4.64 4.21
N ILE A 47 -5.36 4.97 3.06
CA ILE A 47 -4.58 6.21 2.90
C ILE A 47 -5.52 7.32 2.46
N VAL A 48 -5.50 8.43 3.20
CA VAL A 48 -6.27 9.65 2.92
C VAL A 48 -5.33 10.85 2.77
N HIS A 49 -5.79 11.89 2.06
CA HIS A 49 -5.06 13.15 1.94
C HIS A 49 -5.67 14.20 2.89
N VAL A 50 -4.88 14.67 3.85
CA VAL A 50 -5.31 15.64 4.87
C VAL A 50 -4.29 16.77 4.89
N ALA A 51 -4.77 18.00 4.66
CA ALA A 51 -3.93 19.21 4.58
C ALA A 51 -2.68 19.03 3.67
N GLY A 52 -2.84 18.38 2.52
CA GLY A 52 -1.76 18.11 1.55
C GLY A 52 -0.78 16.99 1.96
N LYS A 53 -1.01 16.30 3.08
CA LYS A 53 -0.20 15.17 3.56
C LYS A 53 -0.95 13.85 3.38
N ARG A 54 -0.21 12.79 3.04
CA ARG A 54 -0.74 11.41 2.99
C ARG A 54 -0.71 10.80 4.38
N CYS A 55 -1.89 10.53 4.93
CA CYS A 55 -2.09 9.92 6.22
C CYS A 55 -2.60 8.50 6.04
N ALA A 56 -1.98 7.54 6.72
CA ALA A 56 -2.50 6.19 6.85
C ALA A 56 -3.40 6.19 8.09
N VAL A 57 -4.67 5.89 7.87
CA VAL A 57 -5.73 6.04 8.86
C VAL A 57 -6.41 4.71 9.08
N HIS A 58 -6.46 4.26 10.32
CA HIS A 58 -7.15 3.04 10.75
C HIS A 58 -8.30 3.43 11.67
N ARG A 59 -9.48 2.86 11.45
CA ARG A 59 -10.59 2.95 12.40
C ARG A 59 -10.69 1.62 13.15
N ASP A 60 -10.58 1.65 14.47
CA ASP A 60 -10.77 0.46 15.28
C ASP A 60 -12.25 0.01 15.28
N GLU A 61 -12.54 -1.17 15.84
CA GLU A 61 -13.90 -1.70 15.96
C GLU A 61 -14.82 -0.82 16.84
N GLY A 62 -14.24 -0.05 17.77
CA GLY A 62 -14.95 0.92 18.62
C GLY A 62 -15.22 2.26 17.94
N GLY A 63 -14.71 2.46 16.72
CA GLY A 63 -14.83 3.70 15.95
C GLY A 63 -13.71 4.71 16.19
N THR A 64 -12.75 4.43 17.08
CA THR A 64 -11.58 5.30 17.32
C THR A 64 -10.71 5.36 16.07
N VAL A 65 -10.26 6.56 15.73
CA VAL A 65 -9.42 6.79 14.56
C VAL A 65 -7.96 6.94 14.99
N HIS A 66 -7.09 6.13 14.38
CA HIS A 66 -5.65 6.20 14.50
C HIS A 66 -5.07 6.73 13.21
N ALA A 67 -4.22 7.76 13.30
CA ALA A 67 -3.66 8.40 12.13
C ALA A 67 -2.15 8.58 12.24
N VAL A 68 -1.46 8.10 11.21
CA VAL A 68 0.00 8.17 11.09
C VAL A 68 0.38 8.58 9.68
N SER A 69 1.65 8.93 9.46
CA SER A 69 2.14 9.19 8.12
C SER A 69 2.07 7.90 7.30
N ALA A 70 1.52 7.99 6.08
CA ALA A 70 1.53 6.85 5.17
C ALA A 70 2.94 6.49 4.64
N LYS A 71 3.96 7.31 4.95
CA LYS A 71 5.32 7.17 4.44
C LYS A 71 6.15 6.27 5.37
N CYS A 72 6.52 5.09 4.89
CA CYS A 72 7.42 4.18 5.57
C CYS A 72 8.74 4.89 5.92
N THR A 73 9.19 4.75 7.16
CA THR A 73 10.41 5.41 7.68
C THR A 73 11.72 4.77 7.21
N HIS A 74 11.67 3.65 6.49
CA HIS A 74 12.83 3.05 5.84
C HIS A 74 13.30 3.93 4.67
N LEU A 75 12.63 3.85 3.52
CA LEU A 75 12.99 4.58 2.29
C LEU A 75 11.82 5.38 1.68
N GLY A 76 10.69 5.48 2.39
CA GLY A 76 9.62 6.39 2.01
C GLY A 76 8.53 5.85 1.09
N CYS A 77 8.47 4.53 0.87
CA CYS A 77 7.31 3.91 0.22
C CYS A 77 6.02 4.16 1.00
N LEU A 78 4.88 4.08 0.32
CA LEU A 78 3.58 4.10 0.99
C LEU A 78 3.29 2.74 1.63
N VAL A 79 2.73 2.76 2.84
CA VAL A 79 2.23 1.56 3.51
C VAL A 79 0.81 1.22 3.03
N ALA A 80 0.44 -0.06 3.14
CA ALA A 80 -0.92 -0.56 2.92
C ALA A 80 -1.46 -1.16 4.22
N PHE A 81 -2.78 -1.12 4.43
CA PHE A 81 -3.38 -1.72 5.62
C PHE A 81 -3.61 -3.22 5.40
N ASN A 82 -3.09 -4.04 6.30
CA ASN A 82 -3.45 -5.45 6.41
C ASN A 82 -4.49 -5.60 7.51
N ARG A 83 -5.75 -5.75 7.11
CA ARG A 83 -6.89 -5.88 8.03
C ARG A 83 -6.82 -7.13 8.91
N ALA A 84 -6.34 -8.24 8.37
CA ALA A 84 -6.28 -9.52 9.10
C ALA A 84 -5.33 -9.43 10.30
N GLU A 85 -4.20 -8.73 10.13
CA GLU A 85 -3.19 -8.58 11.18
C GLU A 85 -3.25 -7.22 11.89
N ARG A 86 -4.11 -6.31 11.42
CA ARG A 86 -4.24 -4.92 11.90
C ARG A 86 -2.90 -4.19 11.91
N THR A 87 -2.19 -4.26 10.79
CA THR A 87 -0.87 -3.63 10.63
C THR A 87 -0.79 -2.80 9.37
N TRP A 88 0.07 -1.78 9.39
CA TRP A 88 0.53 -1.08 8.21
C TRP A 88 1.76 -1.77 7.64
N GLU A 89 1.69 -2.20 6.39
CA GLU A 89 2.74 -2.99 5.74
C GLU A 89 3.35 -2.23 4.57
N CYS A 90 4.67 -2.14 4.56
CA CYS A 90 5.42 -1.54 3.48
C CYS A 90 5.73 -2.62 2.42
N PRO A 91 5.15 -2.55 1.22
CA PRO A 91 5.31 -3.59 0.19
C PRO A 91 6.74 -3.64 -0.39
N CYS A 92 7.54 -2.58 -0.18
CA CYS A 92 8.87 -2.51 -0.77
C CYS A 92 9.88 -3.46 -0.11
N HIS A 93 9.87 -3.56 1.23
CA HIS A 93 10.87 -4.34 1.98
C HIS A 93 10.29 -5.03 3.22
N GLY A 94 8.97 -5.07 3.37
CA GLY A 94 8.30 -5.80 4.44
C GLY A 94 8.36 -5.17 5.83
N SER A 95 8.66 -3.86 5.95
CA SER A 95 8.51 -3.18 7.25
C SER A 95 7.04 -3.15 7.66
N ARG A 96 6.76 -3.49 8.91
CA ARG A 96 5.40 -3.55 9.46
C ARG A 96 5.29 -2.65 10.67
N PHE A 97 4.15 -1.99 10.80
CA PHE A 97 3.85 -1.08 11.90
C PHE A 97 2.48 -1.40 12.48
N ASP A 98 2.29 -1.17 13.78
CA ASP A 98 0.96 -1.22 14.38
C ASP A 98 0.12 -0.01 13.96
N PRO A 99 -1.19 0.06 14.28
CA PRO A 99 -2.04 1.17 13.87
C PRO A 99 -1.60 2.54 14.42
N ASP A 100 -0.88 2.57 15.55
CA ASP A 100 -0.30 3.77 16.15
C ASP A 100 1.07 4.14 15.56
N GLY A 101 1.57 3.34 14.61
CA GLY A 101 2.79 3.58 13.86
C GLY A 101 4.05 2.98 14.49
N ARG A 102 3.96 2.23 15.60
CA ARG A 102 5.14 1.60 16.21
C ARG A 102 5.66 0.50 15.30
N VAL A 103 6.98 0.34 15.27
CA VAL A 103 7.62 -0.72 14.47
C VAL A 103 7.28 -2.08 15.07
N VAL A 104 6.66 -2.94 14.27
CA VAL A 104 6.43 -4.36 14.56
C VAL A 104 7.53 -5.21 13.92
N GLN A 105 7.92 -4.87 12.68
CA GLN A 105 8.93 -5.60 11.93
C GLN A 105 9.76 -4.65 11.05
N GLY A 106 11.07 -4.85 11.05
CA GLY A 106 12.03 -4.09 10.23
C GLY A 106 11.94 -4.42 8.73
N PRO A 107 12.74 -3.76 7.87
CA PRO A 107 13.99 -3.03 8.18
C PRO A 107 13.84 -1.62 8.76
N ALA A 108 12.65 -1.01 8.73
CA ALA A 108 12.44 0.27 9.41
C ALA A 108 12.73 0.16 10.92
N VAL A 109 13.47 1.13 11.47
CA VAL A 109 13.81 1.17 12.91
C VAL A 109 13.17 2.37 13.64
N ARG A 110 12.39 3.19 12.92
CA ARG A 110 11.68 4.35 13.47
C ARG A 110 10.18 4.18 13.28
N PRO A 111 9.34 4.60 14.25
CA PRO A 111 7.89 4.56 14.08
C PRO A 111 7.43 5.52 12.98
N LEU A 112 6.26 5.26 12.42
CA LEU A 112 5.56 6.24 11.59
C LEU A 112 5.20 7.47 12.45
N GLU A 113 5.34 8.66 11.86
CA GLU A 113 5.00 9.91 12.51
C GLU A 113 3.48 9.98 12.74
N ARG A 114 3.03 10.23 13.98
CA ARG A 114 1.61 10.45 14.27
C ARG A 114 1.08 11.70 13.56
N ARG A 115 -0.19 11.66 13.18
CA ARG A 115 -0.88 12.76 12.49
C ARG A 115 -2.11 13.14 13.30
N ASP A 116 -2.31 14.43 13.46
CA ASP A 116 -3.58 14.96 13.93
C ASP A 116 -4.50 15.12 12.71
N LEU A 117 -5.75 14.67 12.85
CA LEU A 117 -6.79 14.73 11.83
C LEU A 117 -7.84 15.78 12.18
#